data_AF-A0A5N6YLP7-F1
#
_entry.id   AF-A0A5N6YLP7-F1
#
_cell.length_a   1.000
_cell.length_b   1.000
_cell.length_c   1.000
_cell.angle_alpha   90.00
_cell.angle_beta   90.00
_cell.angle_gamma   90.00
#
_symmetry.space_group_name_H-M   'P 1'
#
loop_
_entity.id
_entity.type
_entity.pdbx_description
1 polymer ?
#
loop_
_entity_poly.entity_id
_entity_poly.type
_entity_poly.pdbx_seq_one_letter_code
_entity_poly.pdbx_strand_id
1 'polypeptide(L)'
;MAFPCSRTNTLKSYAQQYPLLESRMASEDLTNMRSVPIRRARDTPIRSMYRLYEAMAAGEYYAIPPEVEYFWYQRSWILCRVPDPRDPDPVRYAILASIIEELAKTFNWRLSLGMRRDKRKHIYR
;
A
#
# COMPACT_ATOMS: atom_id res chain seq x y z
N MET A 1 -15.19 19.65 -35.80
CA MET A 1 -15.02 18.22 -36.16
C MET A 1 -15.04 17.41 -34.88
N ALA A 2 -16.12 16.66 -34.65
CA ALA A 2 -16.25 15.73 -33.54
C ALA A 2 -15.85 14.32 -34.04
N PHE A 3 -15.06 13.59 -33.25
CA PHE A 3 -14.97 12.13 -33.36
C PHE A 3 -15.74 11.49 -32.19
N PRO A 4 -16.42 10.36 -32.42
CA PRO A 4 -17.48 9.87 -31.54
C PRO A 4 -17.04 8.78 -30.55
N CYS A 5 -17.78 8.74 -29.43
CA CYS A 5 -18.27 7.58 -28.66
C CYS A 5 -17.46 6.26 -28.62
N SER A 6 -17.10 5.82 -27.41
CA SER A 6 -17.34 4.44 -26.94
C SER A 6 -17.34 4.38 -25.42
N ARG A 7 -18.54 4.47 -24.85
CA ARG A 7 -18.88 4.22 -23.45
C ARG A 7 -18.82 2.71 -23.19
N THR A 8 -17.69 2.15 -22.77
CA THR A 8 -17.60 0.86 -22.05
C THR A 8 -16.21 0.69 -21.42
N ASN A 9 -16.02 1.14 -20.18
CA ASN A 9 -15.17 0.37 -19.26
C ASN A 9 -16.11 -0.40 -18.34
N THR A 10 -16.88 -1.27 -18.99
CA THR A 10 -17.34 -2.53 -18.40
C THR A 10 -16.13 -3.15 -17.72
N LEU A 11 -16.17 -3.32 -16.38
CA LEU A 11 -15.50 -4.37 -15.61
C LEU A 11 -14.35 -5.07 -16.38
N LYS A 12 -13.34 -4.31 -16.84
CA LYS A 12 -12.17 -4.86 -17.52
C LYS A 12 -11.28 -5.31 -16.38
N SER A 13 -11.73 -6.46 -15.92
CA SER A 13 -11.22 -7.38 -14.96
C SER A 13 -10.02 -6.86 -14.17
N TYR A 14 -10.23 -6.78 -12.85
CA TYR A 14 -9.16 -7.00 -11.87
C TYR A 14 -8.23 -8.15 -12.29
N ALA A 15 -8.72 -9.10 -13.12
CA ALA A 15 -7.92 -10.14 -13.74
C ALA A 15 -6.83 -9.72 -14.74
N GLN A 16 -6.99 -8.61 -15.47
CA GLN A 16 -5.94 -8.06 -16.34
C GLN A 16 -4.82 -7.35 -15.57
N GLN A 17 -5.04 -7.07 -14.28
CA GLN A 17 -3.97 -6.60 -13.37
C GLN A 17 -3.14 -7.76 -12.80
N TYR A 18 -3.61 -9.01 -12.81
CA TYR A 18 -2.81 -10.18 -12.40
C TYR A 18 -1.48 -10.29 -13.14
N PRO A 19 -1.37 -10.15 -14.48
CA PRO A 19 -0.06 -10.27 -15.15
C PRO A 19 0.89 -9.11 -14.84
N LEU A 20 0.39 -7.89 -14.54
CA LEU A 20 1.22 -6.76 -14.09
C LEU A 20 1.70 -6.94 -12.64
N LEU A 21 0.83 -7.50 -11.80
CA LEU A 21 1.12 -7.89 -10.43
C LEU A 21 2.13 -9.05 -10.41
N GLU A 22 1.87 -10.11 -11.17
CA GLU A 22 2.73 -11.28 -11.29
C GLU A 22 4.07 -10.90 -11.91
N SER A 23 4.11 -10.00 -12.90
CA SER A 23 5.39 -9.48 -13.39
C SER A 23 6.09 -8.54 -12.40
N ARG A 24 5.39 -7.80 -11.53
CA ARG A 24 6.00 -7.06 -10.39
C ARG A 24 6.50 -7.99 -9.28
N MET A 25 5.74 -9.05 -8.97
CA MET A 25 6.08 -10.06 -7.97
C MET A 25 7.20 -10.99 -8.46
N ALA A 26 7.23 -11.30 -9.77
CA ALA A 26 8.24 -12.13 -10.42
C ALA A 26 9.51 -11.34 -10.78
N SER A 27 9.41 -10.03 -11.05
CA SER A 27 10.60 -9.20 -11.29
C SER A 27 11.34 -8.84 -10.01
N GLU A 28 10.68 -8.86 -8.86
CA GLU A 28 11.25 -8.25 -7.66
C GLU A 28 10.85 -9.02 -6.41
N ASP A 29 11.82 -9.72 -5.82
CA ASP A 29 11.87 -10.00 -4.40
C ASP A 29 11.65 -8.67 -3.65
N LEU A 30 10.38 -8.36 -3.33
CA LEU A 30 9.96 -7.10 -2.70
C LEU A 30 10.73 -6.86 -1.40
N THR A 31 11.15 -7.95 -0.75
CA THR A 31 12.07 -7.99 0.38
C THR A 31 13.47 -7.49 0.00
N ASN A 32 14.05 -7.95 -1.11
CA ASN A 32 15.30 -7.42 -1.68
C ASN A 32 15.19 -5.96 -2.11
N MET A 33 14.05 -5.52 -2.64
CA MET A 33 13.84 -4.13 -3.05
C MET A 33 13.90 -3.15 -1.87
N ARG A 34 13.31 -3.56 -0.73
CA ARG A 34 13.34 -2.84 0.54
C ARG A 34 14.73 -2.83 1.18
N SER A 35 15.58 -3.81 0.85
CA SER A 35 16.96 -3.90 1.33
C SER A 35 17.86 -2.88 0.62
N VAL A 36 17.52 -2.44 -0.58
CA VAL A 36 18.23 -1.37 -1.31
C VAL A 36 17.93 0.00 -0.69
N PRO A 37 18.92 0.67 -0.04
CA PRO A 37 18.68 1.91 0.70
C PRO A 37 18.14 3.06 -0.17
N ILE A 38 18.54 3.12 -1.45
CA ILE A 38 18.12 4.19 -2.37
C ILE A 38 16.64 4.06 -2.78
N ARG A 39 16.12 2.83 -2.97
CA ARG A 39 14.69 2.61 -3.23
C ARG A 39 13.87 2.95 -2.00
N ARG A 40 14.31 2.48 -0.83
CA ARG A 40 13.66 2.74 0.45
C ARG A 40 13.58 4.23 0.78
N ALA A 41 14.61 5.01 0.45
CA ALA A 41 14.63 6.46 0.68
C ALA A 41 13.67 7.23 -0.26
N ARG A 42 13.42 6.72 -1.46
CA ARG A 42 12.50 7.31 -2.46
C ARG A 42 11.05 6.85 -2.33
N ASP A 43 10.81 5.92 -1.41
CA ASP A 43 9.50 5.32 -1.22
C ASP A 43 8.54 6.31 -0.54
N THR A 44 7.27 6.26 -0.92
CA THR A 44 6.23 7.18 -0.41
C THR A 44 5.11 6.38 0.25
N PRO A 45 4.36 6.97 1.21
CA PRO A 45 3.25 6.28 1.86
C PRO A 45 2.18 5.85 0.86
N ILE A 46 1.90 6.68 -0.16
CA ILE A 46 0.96 6.36 -1.24
C ILE A 46 1.39 5.09 -1.98
N ARG A 47 2.68 4.96 -2.34
CA ARG A 47 3.16 3.76 -3.05
C ARG A 47 2.99 2.50 -2.20
N SER A 48 3.21 2.58 -0.88
CA SER A 48 2.96 1.46 0.03
C SER A 48 1.47 1.11 0.15
N MET A 49 0.57 2.09 0.14
CA MET A 49 -0.88 1.84 0.09
C MET A 49 -1.29 1.07 -1.18
N TYR A 50 -0.75 1.45 -2.33
CA TYR A 50 -1.04 0.71 -3.58
C TYR A 50 -0.49 -0.71 -3.55
N ARG A 51 0.64 -0.97 -2.87
CA ARG A 51 1.13 -2.35 -2.65
C ARG A 51 0.19 -3.16 -1.75
N LEU A 52 -0.39 -2.55 -0.71
CA LEU A 52 -1.41 -3.19 0.12
C LEU A 52 -2.69 -3.49 -0.67
N TYR A 53 -3.14 -2.54 -1.50
CA TYR A 53 -4.26 -2.76 -2.42
C TYR A 53 -3.96 -3.90 -3.40
N GLU A 54 -2.79 -3.89 -4.02
CA GLU A 54 -2.34 -4.93 -4.95
C GLU A 54 -2.35 -6.32 -4.26
N ALA A 55 -1.82 -6.43 -3.04
CA ALA A 55 -1.85 -7.67 -2.26
C ALA A 55 -3.28 -8.14 -1.92
N MET A 56 -4.18 -7.23 -1.58
CA MET A 56 -5.59 -7.57 -1.32
C MET A 56 -6.33 -7.99 -2.58
N ALA A 57 -6.12 -7.28 -3.69
CA ALA A 57 -6.71 -7.62 -4.99
C ALA A 57 -6.16 -8.95 -5.53
N ALA A 58 -4.91 -9.27 -5.20
CA ALA A 58 -4.28 -10.56 -5.48
C ALA A 58 -4.85 -11.72 -4.68
N GLY A 59 -5.45 -11.45 -3.52
CA GLY A 59 -5.74 -12.47 -2.50
C GLY A 59 -4.50 -12.95 -1.75
N GLU A 60 -3.37 -12.25 -1.86
CA GLU A 60 -2.09 -12.63 -1.29
C GLU A 60 -1.93 -12.05 0.12
N TYR A 61 -2.70 -12.59 1.05
CA TYR A 61 -2.77 -12.10 2.43
C TYR A 61 -1.43 -12.19 3.19
N TYR A 62 -0.50 -13.05 2.78
CA TYR A 62 0.83 -13.14 3.40
C TYR A 62 1.70 -11.89 3.16
N ALA A 63 1.43 -11.13 2.09
CA ALA A 63 2.19 -9.93 1.74
C ALA A 63 1.72 -8.69 2.53
N ILE A 64 0.52 -8.75 3.12
CA ILE A 64 -0.10 -7.63 3.84
C ILE A 64 0.64 -7.31 5.15
N PRO A 65 0.85 -8.24 6.11
CA PRO A 65 1.52 -7.91 7.37
C PRO A 65 2.93 -7.30 7.19
N PRO A 66 3.80 -7.81 6.30
CA PRO A 66 5.11 -7.21 6.04
C PRO A 66 5.03 -5.77 5.50
N GLU A 67 4.05 -5.43 4.65
CA GLU A 67 3.85 -4.05 4.17
C GLU A 67 3.30 -3.14 5.28
N VAL A 68 2.36 -3.63 6.10
CA VAL A 68 1.84 -2.86 7.25
C VAL A 68 2.96 -2.57 8.26
N GLU A 69 3.80 -3.54 8.56
CA GLU A 69 4.97 -3.34 9.42
C GLU A 69 5.98 -2.36 8.80
N TYR A 70 6.25 -2.50 7.51
CA TYR A 70 7.11 -1.57 6.81
C TYR A 70 6.61 -0.13 6.95
N PHE A 71 5.31 0.11 6.74
CA PHE A 71 4.67 1.41 6.93
C PHE A 71 4.79 1.89 8.39
N TRP A 72 4.53 1.02 9.36
CA TRP A 72 4.62 1.35 10.79
C TRP A 72 6.01 1.91 11.16
N TYR A 73 7.09 1.31 10.67
CA TYR A 73 8.45 1.73 11.02
C TYR A 73 8.94 2.98 10.29
N GLN A 74 8.22 3.46 9.27
CA GLN A 74 8.55 4.71 8.59
C GLN A 74 8.02 5.92 9.38
N ARG A 75 8.84 6.45 10.29
CA ARG A 75 8.45 7.57 11.17
C ARG A 75 8.02 8.84 10.43
N SER A 76 8.60 9.10 9.26
CA SER A 76 8.26 10.24 8.42
C SER A 76 6.86 10.13 7.82
N TRP A 77 6.27 8.93 7.79
CA TRP A 77 4.97 8.67 7.21
C TRP A 77 3.89 8.83 8.29
N ILE A 78 3.39 10.05 8.39
CA ILE A 78 2.30 10.41 9.29
C ILE A 78 0.98 10.25 8.51
N LEU A 79 0.07 9.42 9.00
CA LEU A 79 -1.19 9.09 8.31
C LEU A 79 -2.02 10.34 7.99
N CYS A 80 -2.12 11.31 8.91
CA CYS A 80 -2.85 12.55 8.68
C CYS A 80 -2.21 13.51 7.65
N ARG A 81 -0.98 13.24 7.21
CA ARG A 81 -0.27 14.02 6.18
C ARG A 81 -0.19 13.28 4.84
N VAL A 82 -0.80 12.09 4.72
CA VAL A 82 -0.82 11.37 3.46
C VAL A 82 -1.67 12.16 2.47
N PRO A 83 -1.15 12.51 1.28
CA PRO A 83 -1.95 13.19 0.27
C PRO A 83 -3.09 12.30 -0.21
N ASP A 84 -4.22 12.91 -0.52
CA ASP A 84 -5.33 12.22 -1.17
C ASP A 84 -4.90 11.68 -2.55
N PRO A 85 -5.03 10.36 -2.82
CA PRO A 85 -4.59 9.77 -4.09
C PRO A 85 -5.41 10.22 -5.30
N ARG A 86 -6.62 10.76 -5.12
CA ARG A 86 -7.52 11.22 -6.21
C ARG A 86 -7.63 10.21 -7.36
N ASP A 87 -7.86 8.96 -6.99
CA ASP A 87 -7.91 7.85 -7.93
C ASP A 87 -9.17 7.95 -8.83
N PRO A 88 -9.06 7.81 -10.16
CA PRO A 88 -10.21 7.91 -11.06
C PRO A 88 -11.18 6.72 -10.94
N ASP A 89 -10.74 5.57 -10.42
CA ASP A 89 -11.62 4.42 -10.18
C ASP A 89 -12.24 4.52 -8.77
N PRO A 90 -13.57 4.72 -8.66
CA PRO A 90 -14.23 4.89 -7.37
C PRO A 90 -14.11 3.64 -6.48
N VAL A 91 -14.00 2.44 -7.05
CA VAL A 91 -13.89 1.20 -6.27
C VAL A 91 -12.51 1.10 -5.64
N ARG A 92 -11.46 1.30 -6.45
CA ARG A 92 -10.08 1.34 -5.94
C ARG A 92 -9.89 2.46 -4.93
N TYR A 93 -10.50 3.62 -5.16
CA TYR A 93 -10.50 4.73 -4.20
C TYR A 93 -11.11 4.33 -2.86
N ALA A 94 -12.28 3.69 -2.86
CA ALA A 94 -12.94 3.23 -1.65
C ALA A 94 -12.09 2.20 -0.89
N ILE A 95 -11.43 1.28 -1.59
CA ILE A 95 -10.52 0.30 -0.98
C ILE A 95 -9.29 0.99 -0.38
N LEU A 96 -8.67 1.95 -1.07
CA LEU A 96 -7.54 2.69 -0.52
C LEU A 96 -7.92 3.50 0.72
N ALA A 97 -9.11 4.12 0.71
CA ALA A 97 -9.64 4.83 1.86
C ALA A 97 -9.88 3.90 3.06
N SER A 98 -10.46 2.72 2.83
CA SER A 98 -10.70 1.74 3.90
C SER A 98 -9.39 1.19 4.49
N ILE A 99 -8.36 0.95 3.66
CA ILE A 99 -7.02 0.58 4.15
C ILE A 99 -6.47 1.64 5.10
N ILE A 100 -6.53 2.92 4.72
CA ILE A 100 -6.01 4.01 5.55
C ILE A 100 -6.78 4.15 6.85
N GLU A 101 -8.09 4.00 6.81
CA GLU A 101 -8.92 4.04 8.01
C GLU A 101 -8.54 2.92 8.99
N GLU A 102 -8.38 1.69 8.50
CA GLU A 102 -7.97 0.56 9.33
C GLU A 102 -6.52 0.68 9.82
N LEU A 103 -5.61 1.21 9.00
CA LEU A 103 -4.25 1.55 9.44
C LEU A 103 -4.26 2.59 10.57
N ALA A 104 -5.12 3.61 10.49
CA ALA A 104 -5.24 4.61 11.55
C ALA A 104 -5.75 4.01 12.86
N LYS A 105 -6.80 3.18 12.81
CA LYS A 105 -7.33 2.47 13.99
C LYS A 105 -6.29 1.56 14.61
N THR A 106 -5.68 0.69 13.81
CA THR A 106 -4.68 -0.30 14.28
C THR A 106 -3.44 0.38 14.85
N PHE A 107 -2.97 1.47 14.24
CA PHE A 107 -1.81 2.21 14.73
C PHE A 107 -2.10 2.98 16.01
N ASN A 108 -3.27 3.62 16.11
CA ASN A 108 -3.69 4.27 17.35
C ASN A 108 -3.85 3.27 18.48
N TRP A 109 -4.42 2.09 18.20
CA TRP A 109 -4.47 0.99 19.15
C TRP A 109 -3.07 0.54 19.57
N ARG A 110 -2.13 0.35 18.63
CA ARG A 110 -0.73 0.02 18.98
C ARG A 110 -0.07 1.08 19.83
N LEU A 111 -0.29 2.37 19.53
CA LEU A 111 0.22 3.48 20.33
C LEU A 111 -0.38 3.49 21.75
N SER A 112 -1.67 3.14 21.89
CA SER A 112 -2.33 3.03 23.21
C SER A 112 -1.73 1.94 24.10
N LEU A 113 -1.20 0.87 23.48
CA LEU A 113 -0.44 -0.17 24.16
C LEU A 113 1.01 0.25 24.51
N GLY A 114 1.40 1.49 24.21
CA GLY A 114 2.75 2.01 24.46
C GLY A 114 3.79 1.57 23.42
N MET A 115 3.39 0.90 22.34
CA MET A 115 4.32 0.53 21.27
C MET A 115 4.76 1.77 20.49
N ARG A 116 6.07 1.95 20.33
CA ARG A 116 6.64 3.06 19.57
C ARG A 116 7.01 2.62 18.15
N ARG A 117 7.01 3.57 17.21
CA ARG A 117 7.42 3.36 15.79
C ARG A 117 8.95 3.25 15.61
N ASP A 118 9.66 2.85 16.66
CA ASP A 118 11.12 2.93 16.78
C ASP A 118 11.74 1.53 16.74
N LYS A 119 12.24 1.06 15.59
CA LYS A 119 12.96 -0.24 15.51
C LYS A 119 14.11 -0.35 16.53
N ARG A 120 14.82 0.76 16.80
CA ARG A 120 15.96 0.79 17.73
C ARG A 120 15.60 0.70 19.22
N LYS A 121 14.30 0.79 19.58
CA LYS A 121 13.85 0.73 20.98
C LYS A 121 13.21 -0.62 21.36
N HIS A 122 13.14 -1.57 20.43
CA HIS A 122 12.84 -2.97 20.75
C HIS A 122 14.12 -3.67 21.21
N ILE A 123 14.73 -3.18 22.29
CA ILE A 123 15.72 -3.95 23.04
C ILE A 123 14.86 -4.84 23.95
N TYR A 124 14.71 -6.11 23.57
CA TYR A 124 14.31 -7.13 24.54
C TYR A 124 15.40 -7.13 25.62
N ARG A 125 14.98 -6.81 26.84
CA ARG A 125 15.81 -6.94 28.04
C ARG A 125 15.58 -8.31 28.64
#